data_AF-A0A5C5W5Q3-F1
#
_entry.id   AF-A0A5C5W5Q3-F1
#
_cell.length_a   1.000
_cell.length_b   1.000
_cell.length_c   1.000
_cell.angle_alpha   90.00
_cell.angle_beta   90.00
_cell.angle_gamma   90.00
#
_symmetry.space_group_name_H-M   'P 1'
#
loop_
_entity.id
_entity.type
_entity.pdbx_description
1 polymer ?
#
loop_
_entity_poly.entity_id
_entity_poly.type
_entity_poly.pdbx_seq_one_letter_code
_entity_poly.pdbx_strand_id
1 'polypeptide(L)'
;MDFFTWLTTKRKTLGTMTAAELRAEEMLLENDCNRMLAKVTKLAGDKQKVVAQGATEKTPELRRTFAQQFDLLHTEQMMVSRQLNIRSKERLTVSRLRMLRENTQAARVGQPGRMLIRDADLALIERLIENDKIGSELYQERLDQILQLGHEADESGAAVSPAAQELMRIWGDMDAGLIKDSKEAFDEAERRVRERERAEG
;
A
#
# COMPACT_ATOMS: atom_id res chain seq x y z
N MET A 1 12.39 8.93 1.18
CA MET A 1 12.22 10.37 0.91
C MET A 1 10.74 10.65 0.87
N ASP A 2 10.26 11.40 1.86
CA ASP A 2 8.84 11.67 2.05
C ASP A 2 8.39 12.84 1.14
N PHE A 3 7.14 12.82 0.69
CA PHE A 3 6.59 13.83 -0.23
C PHE A 3 6.63 15.24 0.36
N PHE A 4 6.44 15.34 1.68
CA PHE A 4 6.55 16.60 2.40
C PHE A 4 7.99 17.12 2.44
N THR A 5 8.97 16.22 2.59
CA THR A 5 10.38 16.59 2.48
C THR A 5 10.65 17.14 1.09
N TRP A 6 10.15 16.51 0.03
CA TRP A 6 10.31 17.03 -1.33
C TRP A 6 9.60 18.38 -1.56
N LEU A 7 8.37 18.56 -1.05
CA LEU A 7 7.59 19.81 -1.12
C LEU A 7 8.22 20.99 -0.38
N THR A 8 8.91 20.73 0.73
CA THR A 8 9.44 21.78 1.63
C THR A 8 10.95 21.97 1.54
N THR A 9 11.72 20.98 1.10
CA THR A 9 13.20 21.06 1.06
C THR A 9 13.79 21.28 -0.32
N LYS A 10 13.05 21.07 -1.42
CA LYS A 10 13.47 21.59 -2.73
C LYS A 10 13.01 23.04 -2.88
N ARG A 11 13.91 23.89 -3.39
CA ARG A 11 13.75 25.35 -3.59
C ARG A 11 12.54 25.79 -4.45
N LYS A 12 11.72 24.87 -4.97
CA LYS A 12 10.54 25.12 -5.80
C LYS A 12 9.39 24.21 -5.37
N THR A 13 8.27 24.81 -4.95
CA THR A 13 7.02 24.10 -4.68
C THR A 13 6.38 23.62 -6.00
N LEU A 14 5.49 22.62 -5.95
CA LEU A 14 4.72 22.14 -7.12
C LEU A 14 4.06 23.29 -7.90
N GLY A 15 3.59 24.30 -7.16
CA GLY A 15 2.98 25.50 -7.73
C GLY A 15 3.95 26.35 -8.56
N THR A 16 5.26 26.24 -8.39
CA THR A 16 6.28 27.04 -9.10
C THR A 16 7.01 26.29 -10.21
N MET A 17 6.71 25.00 -10.39
CA MET A 17 7.32 24.19 -11.44
C MET A 17 6.76 24.52 -12.83
N THR A 18 7.62 24.42 -13.84
CA THR A 18 7.27 24.49 -15.26
C THR A 18 6.58 23.20 -15.72
N ALA A 19 5.88 23.24 -16.86
CA ALA A 19 5.24 22.05 -17.45
C ALA A 19 6.24 20.91 -17.74
N ALA A 20 7.47 21.25 -18.15
CA ALA A 20 8.53 20.27 -18.38
C ALA A 20 9.01 19.61 -17.09
N GLU A 21 9.20 20.40 -16.02
CA GLU A 21 9.55 19.89 -14.68
C GLU A 21 8.43 18.99 -14.11
N LEU A 22 7.17 19.38 -14.26
CA LEU A 22 6.02 18.56 -13.84
C LEU A 22 5.92 17.24 -14.63
N ARG A 23 6.28 17.23 -15.91
CA ARG A 23 6.34 16.00 -16.72
C ARG A 23 7.43 15.05 -16.22
N ALA A 24 8.61 15.58 -15.89
CA ALA A 24 9.69 14.77 -15.34
C ALA A 24 9.30 14.16 -13.98
N GLU A 25 8.66 14.94 -13.11
CA GLU A 25 8.19 14.44 -11.81
C GLU A 25 7.07 13.40 -11.96
N GLU A 26 6.13 13.60 -12.90
CA GLU A 26 5.09 12.61 -13.22
C GLU A 26 5.71 11.27 -13.64
N MET A 27 6.75 11.28 -14.48
CA MET A 27 7.47 10.07 -14.89
C MET A 27 8.17 9.37 -13.71
N LEU A 28 8.76 10.12 -12.78
CA LEU A 28 9.39 9.55 -11.58
C LEU A 28 8.33 8.87 -10.69
N LEU A 29 7.21 9.54 -10.43
CA LEU A 29 6.11 8.99 -9.65
C LEU A 29 5.46 7.78 -10.32
N GLU A 30 5.36 7.78 -11.65
CA GLU A 30 4.89 6.63 -12.43
C GLU A 30 5.82 5.42 -12.26
N ASN A 31 7.13 5.62 -12.37
CA ASN A 31 8.12 4.56 -12.14
C ASN A 31 8.04 4.00 -10.71
N ASP A 32 7.87 4.87 -9.71
CA ASP A 32 7.69 4.46 -8.32
C ASP A 32 6.39 3.66 -8.12
N CYS A 33 5.28 4.08 -8.72
CA CYS A 33 4.02 3.34 -8.71
C CYS A 33 4.20 1.95 -9.34
N ASN A 34 4.85 1.87 -10.50
CA ASN A 34 5.10 0.61 -11.20
C ASN A 34 5.96 -0.35 -10.35
N ARG A 35 7.00 0.17 -9.69
CA ARG A 35 7.85 -0.61 -8.78
C ARG A 35 7.05 -1.12 -7.57
N MET A 36 6.21 -0.28 -6.98
CA MET A 36 5.37 -0.68 -5.85
C MET A 36 4.33 -1.73 -6.25
N LEU A 37 3.70 -1.57 -7.42
CA LEU A 37 2.75 -2.55 -7.96
C LEU A 37 3.42 -3.91 -8.21
N ALA A 38 4.63 -3.91 -8.79
CA ALA A 38 5.41 -5.12 -8.95
C ALA A 38 5.74 -5.78 -7.61
N LYS A 39 6.07 -4.98 -6.58
CA LYS A 39 6.32 -5.49 -5.22
C LYS A 39 5.06 -6.09 -4.59
N VAL A 40 3.90 -5.43 -4.68
CA VAL A 40 2.61 -5.98 -4.20
C VAL A 40 2.29 -7.33 -4.88
N THR A 41 2.52 -7.41 -6.19
CA THR A 41 2.29 -8.62 -6.98
C THR A 41 3.23 -9.74 -6.55
N LYS A 42 4.50 -9.44 -6.32
CA LYS A 42 5.49 -10.40 -5.81
C LYS A 42 5.09 -10.92 -4.43
N LEU A 43 4.73 -10.01 -3.50
CA LEU A 43 4.31 -10.38 -2.14
C LEU A 43 3.07 -11.30 -2.16
N ALA A 44 2.10 -11.02 -3.03
CA ALA A 44 0.95 -11.91 -3.22
C ALA A 44 1.37 -13.33 -3.66
N GLY A 45 2.26 -13.41 -4.64
CA GLY A 45 2.80 -14.70 -5.10
C GLY A 45 3.61 -15.43 -4.02
N ASP A 46 4.39 -14.72 -3.22
CA ASP A 46 5.16 -15.32 -2.12
C ASP A 46 4.24 -15.81 -0.99
N LYS A 47 3.17 -15.09 -0.66
CA LYS A 47 2.14 -15.57 0.28
C LYS A 47 1.46 -16.85 -0.21
N GLN A 48 1.11 -16.91 -1.49
CA GLN A 48 0.50 -18.11 -2.07
C GLN A 48 1.43 -19.33 -1.95
N LYS A 49 2.74 -19.14 -2.15
CA LYS A 49 3.73 -20.20 -1.92
C LYS A 49 3.77 -20.66 -0.46
N VAL A 50 3.73 -19.73 0.49
CA VAL A 50 3.72 -20.07 1.93
C VAL A 50 2.48 -20.88 2.29
N VAL A 51 1.30 -20.52 1.78
CA VAL A 51 0.07 -21.31 1.98
C VAL A 51 0.22 -22.72 1.39
N ALA A 52 0.74 -22.84 0.18
CA ALA A 52 0.95 -24.14 -0.45
C ALA A 52 1.97 -25.01 0.30
N GLN A 53 3.06 -24.42 0.79
CA GLN A 53 4.08 -25.11 1.59
C GLN A 53 3.50 -25.61 2.91
N GLY A 54 2.82 -24.74 3.67
CA GLY A 54 2.22 -25.13 4.94
C GLY A 54 1.10 -26.17 4.80
N ALA A 55 0.38 -26.18 3.68
CA ALA A 55 -0.62 -27.22 3.38
C ALA A 55 0.02 -28.61 3.19
N THR A 56 1.20 -28.68 2.58
CA THR A 56 1.94 -29.94 2.39
C THR A 56 2.71 -30.39 3.63
N GLU A 57 3.09 -29.44 4.49
CA GLU A 57 3.82 -29.71 5.72
C GLU A 57 2.96 -30.50 6.71
N LYS A 58 3.56 -31.45 7.44
CA LYS A 58 2.87 -32.28 8.44
C LYS A 58 3.32 -31.97 9.86
N THR A 59 4.46 -31.29 9.99
CA THR A 59 5.03 -30.90 11.28
C THR A 59 4.35 -29.62 11.78
N PRO A 60 3.69 -29.64 12.95
CA PRO A 60 2.92 -28.50 13.45
C PRO A 60 3.80 -27.30 13.80
N GLU A 61 5.06 -27.52 14.20
CA GLU A 61 6.05 -26.45 14.43
C GLU A 61 6.38 -25.71 13.14
N LEU A 62 6.61 -26.44 12.04
CA LEU A 62 6.91 -25.84 10.74
C LEU A 62 5.70 -25.11 10.16
N ARG A 63 4.48 -25.64 10.35
CA ARG A 63 3.24 -24.92 10.02
C ARG A 63 3.14 -23.60 10.78
N ARG A 64 3.44 -23.59 12.09
CA ARG A 64 3.46 -22.33 12.86
C ARG A 64 4.41 -21.31 12.25
N THR A 65 5.61 -21.72 11.86
CA THR A 65 6.59 -20.85 11.18
C THR A 65 6.05 -20.31 9.86
N PHE A 66 5.43 -21.15 9.01
CA PHE A 66 4.81 -20.70 7.78
C PHE A 66 3.65 -19.73 8.03
N ALA A 67 2.86 -19.94 9.08
CA ALA A 67 1.77 -19.04 9.42
C ALA A 67 2.26 -17.67 9.86
N GLN A 68 3.33 -17.61 10.66
CA GLN A 68 4.00 -16.35 11.00
C GLN A 68 4.58 -15.66 9.76
N GLN A 69 5.20 -16.42 8.85
CA GLN A 69 5.72 -15.88 7.60
C GLN A 69 4.61 -15.28 6.72
N PHE A 70 3.44 -15.94 6.63
CA PHE A 70 2.30 -15.42 5.90
C PHE A 70 1.81 -14.08 6.47
N ASP A 71 1.75 -13.96 7.80
CA ASP A 71 1.32 -12.76 8.50
C ASP A 71 2.28 -11.57 8.24
N LEU A 72 3.59 -11.83 8.30
CA LEU A 72 4.62 -10.85 7.96
C LEU A 72 4.49 -10.36 6.51
N LEU A 73 4.35 -11.28 5.56
CA LEU A 73 4.19 -10.94 4.15
C LEU A 73 2.89 -10.17 3.88
N HIS A 74 1.80 -10.52 4.59
CA HIS A 74 0.54 -9.79 4.48
C HIS A 74 0.69 -8.35 4.97
N THR A 75 1.30 -8.17 6.14
CA THR A 75 1.55 -6.84 6.71
C THR A 75 2.40 -5.99 5.78
N GLU A 76 3.48 -6.55 5.23
CA GLU A 76 4.30 -5.85 4.24
C GLU A 76 3.49 -5.47 2.99
N GLN A 77 2.67 -6.39 2.47
CA GLN A 77 1.82 -6.15 1.31
C GLN A 77 0.86 -4.98 1.55
N MET A 78 0.27 -4.91 2.75
CA MET A 78 -0.63 -3.82 3.15
C MET A 78 0.11 -2.48 3.23
N MET A 79 1.30 -2.45 3.83
CA MET A 79 2.10 -1.23 3.92
C MET A 79 2.48 -0.70 2.52
N VAL A 80 2.94 -1.59 1.63
CA VAL A 80 3.28 -1.22 0.25
C VAL A 80 2.03 -0.78 -0.52
N SER A 81 0.87 -1.41 -0.30
CA SER A 81 -0.39 -1.02 -0.95
C SER A 81 -0.87 0.36 -0.50
N ARG A 82 -0.74 0.69 0.79
CA ARG A 82 -1.00 2.04 1.30
C ARG A 82 -0.06 3.07 0.67
N GLN A 83 1.23 2.76 0.60
CA GLN A 83 2.22 3.64 -0.03
C GLN A 83 1.93 3.83 -1.53
N LEU A 84 1.54 2.77 -2.24
CA LEU A 84 1.13 2.82 -3.64
C LEU A 84 -0.08 3.75 -3.83
N ASN A 85 -1.06 3.70 -2.92
CA ASN A 85 -2.21 4.61 -2.97
C ASN A 85 -1.78 6.07 -2.85
N ILE A 86 -0.92 6.38 -1.88
CA ILE A 86 -0.35 7.72 -1.68
C ILE A 86 0.39 8.18 -2.95
N ARG A 87 1.33 7.38 -3.48
CA ARG A 87 2.08 7.73 -4.70
C ARG A 87 1.19 7.87 -5.92
N SER A 88 0.14 7.07 -6.03
CA SER A 88 -0.84 7.17 -7.12
C SER A 88 -1.62 8.48 -7.06
N LYS A 89 -2.02 8.91 -5.86
CA LYS A 89 -2.67 10.23 -5.63
C LYS A 89 -1.71 11.37 -5.97
N GLU A 90 -0.46 11.32 -5.50
CA GLU A 90 0.58 12.31 -5.84
C GLU A 90 0.77 12.42 -7.35
N ARG A 91 0.91 11.30 -8.05
CA ARG A 91 1.05 11.26 -9.51
C ARG A 91 -0.13 11.93 -10.21
N LEU A 92 -1.35 11.63 -9.76
CA LEU A 92 -2.57 12.22 -10.31
C LEU A 92 -2.64 13.74 -10.06
N THR A 93 -2.20 14.21 -8.90
CA THR A 93 -2.07 15.64 -8.60
C THR A 93 -1.06 16.32 -9.54
N VAL A 94 0.13 15.75 -9.70
CA VAL A 94 1.16 16.28 -10.62
C VAL A 94 0.64 16.29 -12.06
N SER A 95 -0.02 15.22 -12.49
CA SER A 95 -0.64 15.12 -13.82
C SER A 95 -1.64 16.23 -14.08
N ARG A 96 -2.53 16.48 -13.11
CA ARG A 96 -3.53 17.58 -13.18
C ARG A 96 -2.85 18.94 -13.24
N LEU A 97 -1.86 19.20 -12.39
CA LEU A 97 -1.10 20.45 -12.42
C LEU A 97 -0.37 20.65 -13.75
N ARG A 98 0.21 19.59 -14.32
CA ARG A 98 0.85 19.64 -15.63
C ARG A 98 -0.15 20.02 -16.71
N MET A 99 -1.31 19.36 -16.77
CA MET A 99 -2.37 19.69 -17.72
C MET A 99 -2.82 21.15 -17.60
N LEU A 100 -2.97 21.66 -16.37
CA LEU A 100 -3.30 23.06 -16.13
C LEU A 100 -2.22 24.01 -16.68
N ARG A 101 -0.94 23.70 -16.45
CA ARG A 101 0.19 24.49 -16.94
C ARG A 101 0.31 24.47 -18.47
N GLU A 102 0.10 23.31 -19.09
CA GLU A 102 0.09 23.18 -20.54
C GLU A 102 -1.08 23.94 -21.18
N ASN A 103 -2.27 23.83 -20.59
CA ASN A 103 -3.47 24.53 -21.06
C ASN A 103 -3.34 26.05 -20.89
N THR A 104 -2.76 26.54 -19.80
CA THR A 104 -2.52 27.99 -19.60
C THR A 104 -1.45 28.53 -20.55
N GLN A 105 -0.40 27.75 -20.85
CA GLN A 105 0.57 28.11 -21.89
C GLN A 105 -0.08 28.14 -23.28
N ALA A 106 -0.92 27.16 -23.61
CA ALA A 106 -1.65 27.12 -24.87
C ALA A 106 -2.70 28.25 -25.01
N ALA A 107 -3.39 28.61 -23.93
CA ALA A 107 -4.35 29.71 -23.91
C ALA A 107 -3.70 31.08 -24.15
N ARG A 108 -2.47 31.29 -23.66
CA ARG A 108 -1.67 32.50 -23.97
C ARG A 108 -1.30 32.61 -25.44
N VAL A 109 -1.34 31.51 -26.20
CA VAL A 109 -1.03 31.46 -27.64
C VAL A 109 -2.31 31.69 -28.51
N GLY A 110 -3.46 32.00 -27.89
CA GLY A 110 -4.57 32.65 -28.60
C GLY A 110 -5.67 31.73 -29.15
N GLN A 111 -5.93 30.56 -28.56
CA GLN A 111 -7.14 29.78 -28.89
C GLN A 111 -8.31 30.15 -27.95
N PRO A 112 -9.36 30.83 -28.44
CA PRO A 112 -10.51 31.17 -27.62
C PRO A 112 -11.43 29.93 -27.53
N GLY A 113 -11.66 29.41 -26.32
CA GLY A 113 -12.73 28.42 -26.09
C GLY A 113 -12.45 27.27 -25.12
N ARG A 114 -11.25 27.14 -24.52
CA ARG A 114 -11.00 26.10 -23.51
C ARG A 114 -11.03 26.68 -22.09
N MET A 115 -11.79 26.02 -21.21
CA MET A 115 -12.08 26.41 -19.82
C MET A 115 -10.83 26.86 -19.07
N LEU A 116 -10.81 28.14 -18.67
CA LEU A 116 -9.85 28.71 -17.74
C LEU A 116 -10.23 28.25 -16.33
N ILE A 117 -9.58 27.18 -15.85
CA ILE A 117 -9.63 26.78 -14.44
C ILE A 117 -9.00 27.93 -13.62
N ARG A 118 -9.71 28.40 -12.59
CA ARG A 118 -9.38 29.63 -11.85
C ARG A 118 -8.36 29.31 -10.75
N ASP A 119 -7.60 30.31 -10.29
CA ASP A 119 -6.69 30.16 -9.15
C ASP A 119 -7.38 29.65 -7.86
N ALA A 120 -8.69 29.88 -7.75
CA ALA A 120 -9.53 29.33 -6.68
C ALA A 120 -9.63 27.80 -6.71
N ASP A 121 -9.61 27.18 -7.90
CA ASP A 121 -9.66 25.72 -8.06
C ASP A 121 -8.32 25.09 -7.67
N LEU A 122 -7.20 25.80 -7.92
CA LEU A 122 -5.86 25.40 -7.45
C LEU A 122 -5.75 25.43 -5.92
N ALA A 123 -6.24 26.51 -5.30
CA ALA A 123 -6.28 26.63 -3.84
C ALA A 123 -7.18 25.58 -3.17
N LEU A 124 -8.26 25.16 -3.84
CA LEU A 124 -9.14 24.10 -3.36
C LEU A 124 -8.47 22.72 -3.43
N ILE A 125 -7.70 22.44 -4.48
CA ILE A 125 -6.87 21.22 -4.59
C ILE A 125 -5.81 21.20 -3.48
N GLU A 126 -5.16 22.33 -3.21
CA GLU A 126 -4.15 22.45 -2.15
C GLU A 126 -4.74 22.19 -0.75
N ARG A 127 -5.95 22.68 -0.46
CA ARG A 127 -6.67 22.40 0.78
C ARG A 127 -7.11 20.95 0.95
N LEU A 128 -7.55 20.30 -0.13
CA LEU A 128 -7.92 18.88 -0.10
C LEU A 128 -6.70 17.98 0.17
N ILE A 129 -5.49 18.46 -0.18
CA ILE A 129 -4.22 17.77 0.09
C ILE A 129 -3.81 17.91 1.57
N GLU A 130 -4.11 19.04 2.23
CA GLU A 130 -3.79 19.24 3.66
C GLU A 130 -4.60 18.37 4.62
N ASN A 131 -5.86 18.10 4.31
CA ASN A 131 -6.77 17.35 5.20
C ASN A 131 -6.54 15.82 5.20
N ASP A 132 -5.84 15.25 4.21
CA ASP A 132 -5.64 13.79 4.08
C ASP A 132 -4.38 13.29 4.84
N LYS A 133 -3.87 14.09 5.79
CA LYS A 133 -2.58 13.90 6.52
C LYS A 133 -2.55 12.81 7.60
N ILE A 134 -3.52 11.91 7.65
CA ILE A 134 -3.51 10.76 8.56
C ILE A 134 -2.73 9.61 7.89
N GLY A 135 -1.40 9.62 7.96
CA GLY A 135 -0.59 8.61 7.24
C GLY A 135 0.72 8.20 7.90
N SER A 136 1.52 9.15 8.40
CA SER A 136 2.82 8.87 9.00
C SER A 136 2.72 8.36 10.45
N GLU A 137 1.75 8.87 11.22
CA GLU A 137 1.51 8.47 12.61
C GLU A 137 1.00 7.02 12.67
N LEU A 138 0.06 6.66 11.78
CA LEU A 138 -0.44 5.28 11.66
C LEU A 138 0.66 4.29 11.23
N TYR A 139 1.64 4.74 10.44
CA TYR A 139 2.77 3.89 10.03
C TYR A 139 3.72 3.59 11.19
N GLN A 140 4.01 4.58 12.03
CA GLN A 140 4.80 4.39 13.25
C GLN A 140 4.03 3.53 14.26
N GLU A 141 2.74 3.80 14.47
CA GLU A 141 1.89 3.02 15.37
C GLU A 141 1.81 1.54 14.96
N ARG A 142 1.74 1.23 13.65
CA ARG A 142 1.72 -0.17 13.17
C ARG A 142 3.10 -0.83 13.27
N LEU A 143 4.19 -0.10 13.03
CA LEU A 143 5.54 -0.60 13.28
C LEU A 143 5.74 -0.92 14.76
N ASP A 144 5.28 -0.06 15.65
CA ASP A 144 5.35 -0.25 17.09
C ASP A 144 4.49 -1.45 17.54
N GLN A 145 3.29 -1.63 16.97
CA GLN A 145 2.47 -2.83 17.21
C GLN A 145 3.16 -4.13 16.76
N ILE A 146 3.84 -4.13 15.60
CA ILE A 146 4.56 -5.31 15.10
C ILE A 146 5.77 -5.63 15.97
N LEU A 147 6.50 -4.59 16.41
CA LEU A 147 7.63 -4.74 17.32
C LEU A 147 7.18 -5.22 18.71
N GLN A 148 6.02 -4.77 19.16
CA GLN A 148 5.40 -5.20 20.41
C GLN A 148 4.92 -6.66 20.34
N LEU A 149 4.30 -7.07 19.24
CA LEU A 149 3.95 -8.49 18.98
C LEU A 149 5.20 -9.38 18.88
N GLY A 150 6.30 -8.86 18.32
CA GLY A 150 7.60 -9.55 18.31
C GLY A 150 8.20 -9.72 19.71
N HIS A 151 8.01 -8.74 20.60
CA HIS A 151 8.45 -8.81 21.99
C HIS A 151 7.59 -9.76 22.84
N GLU A 152 6.27 -9.74 22.64
CA GLU A 152 5.32 -10.66 23.31
C GLU A 152 5.51 -12.12 22.85
N ALA A 153 5.91 -12.34 21.60
CA ALA A 153 6.26 -13.66 21.05
C ALA A 153 7.59 -14.22 21.58
N ASP A 154 8.54 -13.36 21.96
CA ASP A 154 9.81 -13.77 22.60
C ASP A 154 9.62 -14.04 24.11
N GLU A 155 8.75 -13.31 24.81
CA GLU A 155 8.43 -13.57 26.23
C GLU A 155 7.48 -14.76 26.43
N SER A 156 6.69 -15.11 25.42
CA SER A 156 5.82 -16.29 25.42
C SER A 156 6.08 -17.11 24.17
N GLY A 157 6.95 -18.12 24.27
CA GLY A 157 7.38 -19.01 23.17
C GLY A 157 6.29 -19.85 22.47
N ALA A 158 5.02 -19.41 22.50
CA ALA A 158 3.86 -20.06 21.90
C ALA A 158 2.77 -19.09 21.38
N ALA A 159 2.90 -17.76 21.49
CA ALA A 159 1.83 -16.85 21.05
C ALA A 159 1.84 -16.66 19.52
N VAL A 160 1.20 -17.58 18.80
CA VAL A 160 0.90 -17.43 17.37
C VAL A 160 -0.14 -16.31 17.21
N SER A 161 0.13 -15.34 16.33
CA SER A 161 -0.81 -14.23 16.07
C SER A 161 -2.20 -14.77 15.68
N PRO A 162 -3.30 -14.05 15.95
CA PRO A 162 -4.62 -14.58 15.62
C PRO A 162 -4.81 -14.82 14.11
N ALA A 163 -4.14 -14.04 13.24
CA ALA A 163 -4.12 -14.29 11.80
C ALA A 163 -3.41 -15.61 11.44
N ALA A 164 -2.29 -15.90 12.09
CA ALA A 164 -1.58 -17.16 11.93
C ALA A 164 -2.39 -18.36 12.51
N GLN A 165 -3.19 -18.16 13.56
CA GLN A 165 -4.11 -19.18 14.07
C GLN A 165 -5.22 -19.51 13.06
N GLU A 166 -5.80 -18.52 12.39
CA GLU A 166 -6.77 -18.74 11.32
C GLU A 166 -6.16 -19.53 10.15
N LEU A 167 -4.92 -19.21 9.76
CA LEU A 167 -4.25 -19.97 8.70
C LEU A 167 -4.01 -21.43 9.11
N MET A 168 -3.65 -21.69 10.37
CA MET A 168 -3.55 -23.06 10.88
C MET A 168 -4.89 -23.80 10.86
N ARG A 169 -6.02 -23.12 11.12
CA ARG A 169 -7.36 -23.72 10.98
C ARG A 169 -7.64 -24.09 9.53
N ILE A 170 -7.33 -23.19 8.58
CA ILE A 170 -7.48 -23.44 7.14
C ILE A 170 -6.69 -24.68 6.70
N TRP A 171 -5.44 -24.84 7.15
CA TRP A 171 -4.69 -26.08 6.85
C TRP A 171 -5.30 -27.32 7.53
N GLY A 172 -5.89 -27.18 8.71
CA GLY A 172 -6.67 -28.26 9.32
C GLY A 172 -7.89 -28.65 8.49
N ASP A 173 -8.61 -27.67 7.94
CA ASP A 173 -9.74 -27.88 7.03
C ASP A 173 -9.30 -28.52 5.71
N MET A 174 -8.10 -28.18 5.21
CA MET A 174 -7.49 -28.86 4.07
C MET A 174 -7.16 -30.33 4.37
N ASP A 175 -6.55 -30.61 5.52
CA ASP A 175 -6.26 -31.99 5.93
C ASP A 175 -7.54 -32.82 6.14
N ALA A 176 -8.63 -32.18 6.58
CA ALA A 176 -9.95 -32.79 6.70
C ALA A 176 -10.68 -32.95 5.35
N GLY A 177 -10.13 -32.41 4.26
CA GLY A 177 -10.72 -32.45 2.92
C GLY A 177 -11.91 -31.50 2.73
N LEU A 178 -12.13 -30.56 3.67
CA LEU A 178 -13.15 -29.51 3.56
C LEU A 178 -12.76 -28.45 2.54
N ILE A 179 -11.45 -28.17 2.42
CA ILE A 179 -10.86 -27.32 1.39
C ILE A 179 -10.03 -28.21 0.47
N LYS A 180 -10.30 -28.14 -0.83
CA LYS A 180 -9.77 -29.14 -1.78
C LYS A 180 -8.50 -28.70 -2.50
N ASP A 181 -8.27 -27.39 -2.58
CA ASP A 181 -7.12 -26.86 -3.31
C ASP A 181 -6.43 -25.72 -2.56
N SER A 182 -5.14 -25.53 -2.86
CA SER A 182 -4.32 -24.50 -2.20
C SER A 182 -4.69 -23.07 -2.60
N LYS A 183 -5.45 -22.90 -3.69
CA LYS A 183 -5.91 -21.58 -4.15
C LYS A 183 -7.12 -21.13 -3.32
N GLU A 184 -8.08 -22.03 -3.10
CA GLU A 184 -9.22 -21.89 -2.20
C GLU A 184 -8.74 -21.62 -0.78
N ALA A 185 -7.71 -22.33 -0.32
CA ALA A 185 -7.08 -22.06 0.97
C ALA A 185 -6.47 -20.65 1.06
N PHE A 186 -5.80 -20.19 -0.01
CA PHE A 186 -5.23 -18.85 -0.07
C PHE A 186 -6.33 -17.76 -0.11
N ASP A 187 -7.37 -17.95 -0.91
CA ASP A 187 -8.50 -17.03 -1.03
C ASP A 187 -9.28 -16.92 0.30
N GLU A 188 -9.45 -18.04 1.01
CA GLU A 188 -10.05 -18.08 2.34
C GLU A 188 -9.19 -17.35 3.38
N ALA A 189 -7.88 -17.57 3.36
CA ALA A 189 -6.94 -16.90 4.26
C ALA A 189 -6.96 -15.38 4.05
N GLU A 190 -6.93 -14.95 2.79
CA GLU A 190 -7.08 -13.54 2.41
C GLU A 190 -8.40 -12.95 2.89
N ARG A 191 -9.51 -13.68 2.74
CA ARG A 191 -10.83 -13.23 3.18
C ARG A 191 -10.87 -13.02 4.69
N ARG A 192 -10.44 -14.02 5.47
CA ARG A 192 -10.45 -13.98 6.95
C ARG A 192 -9.64 -12.82 7.49
N VAL A 193 -8.47 -12.58 6.90
CA VAL A 193 -7.60 -11.49 7.35
C VAL A 193 -8.25 -10.13 7.04
N ARG A 194 -8.81 -9.92 5.84
CA ARG A 194 -9.52 -8.67 5.51
C ARG A 194 -10.77 -8.42 6.34
N GLU A 195 -11.53 -9.47 6.66
CA GLU A 195 -12.72 -9.36 7.52
C GLU A 195 -12.34 -8.89 8.93
N ARG A 196 -11.23 -9.41 9.46
CA ARG A 196 -10.69 -8.99 10.75
C ARG A 196 -10.22 -7.53 10.73
N GLU A 197 -9.53 -7.12 9.68
CA GLU A 197 -9.10 -5.72 9.52
C GLU A 197 -10.28 -4.74 9.51
N ARG A 198 -11.43 -5.13 8.96
CA ARG A 198 -12.67 -4.32 9.00
C ARG A 198 -13.34 -4.29 10.37
N ALA A 199 -13.06 -5.25 11.24
CA ALA A 199 -13.61 -5.33 12.58
C ALA A 199 -12.75 -4.59 13.62
N GLU A 200 -11.45 -4.43 13.34
CA GLU A 200 -10.47 -3.77 14.22
C GLU A 200 -10.18 -2.30 13.85
N GLY A 201 -10.69 -1.80 12.72
CA GLY A 201 -10.53 -0.43 12.24
C GLY A 201 -11.85 0.35 12.24
#